data_AF-A0A223SCX6-F1
#
_entry.id   AF-A0A223SCX6-F1
#
_cell.length_a   1.000
_cell.length_b   1.000
_cell.length_c   1.000
_cell.angle_alpha   90.00
_cell.angle_beta   90.00
_cell.angle_gamma   90.00
#
_symmetry.space_group_name_H-M   'P 1'
#
loop_
_entity.id
_entity.type
_entity.pdbx_description
1 polymer ?
#
loop_
_entity_poly.entity_id
_entity_poly.type
_entity_poly.pdbx_seq_one_letter_code
_entity_poly.pdbx_strand_id
1 'polypeptide(L)' 'MSTAEYALGTVAACAFAAVLFAILTSSEVRDVLTQMVTDALQSGG' A
#
# COMPACT_ATOMS: atom_id res chain seq x y z
N MET A 1 10.85 30.69 9.02
CA MET A 1 10.31 29.33 8.91
C MET A 1 8.79 29.45 8.89
N SER A 2 8.16 29.12 7.77
CA SER A 2 6.73 29.39 7.54
C SER A 2 5.89 28.23 8.06
N THR A 3 4.95 28.49 8.97
CA THR A 3 3.98 27.53 9.53
C THR A 3 3.15 26.81 8.47
N ALA A 4 2.94 27.44 7.32
CA ALA A 4 2.23 26.84 6.19
C ALA A 4 3.02 25.71 5.52
N GLU A 5 4.34 25.80 5.48
CA GLU A 5 5.21 24.81 4.83
C GLU A 5 5.18 23.46 5.57
N TYR A 6 5.25 23.51 6.91
CA TYR A 6 5.15 22.31 7.76
C TYR A 6 3.76 21.67 7.69
N ALA A 7 2.70 22.48 7.68
CA ALA A 7 1.33 21.97 7.56
C ALA A 7 1.08 21.33 6.18
N LEU A 8 1.65 21.89 5.11
CA LEU A 8 1.55 21.29 3.79
C LEU A 8 2.34 19.98 3.70
N GLY A 9 3.49 19.89 4.37
CA GLY A 9 4.28 18.67 4.46
C GLY A 9 3.51 17.50 5.09
N THR A 10 2.77 17.74 6.17
CA THR A 10 1.94 16.68 6.81
C THR A 10 0.77 16.28 5.93
N VAL A 11 0.08 17.24 5.30
CA VAL A 11 -1.03 16.94 4.37
C VAL A 11 -0.54 16.12 3.18
N ALA A 12 0.61 16.48 2.59
CA ALA A 12 1.20 15.73 1.49
C ALA A 12 1.55 14.29 1.90
N ALA A 13 2.14 14.10 3.09
CA ALA A 13 2.46 12.79 3.62
C ALA A 13 1.20 11.94 3.87
N CYS A 14 0.16 12.52 4.47
CA CYS A 14 -1.12 11.84 4.70
C CYS A 14 -1.81 11.46 3.38
N ALA A 15 -1.82 12.34 2.39
CA ALA A 15 -2.39 12.05 1.08
C ALA A 15 -1.65 10.88 0.40
N PHE A 16 -0.33 10.87 0.46
CA PHE A 16 0.48 9.77 -0.08
C PHE A 16 0.21 8.45 0.66
N ALA A 17 0.15 8.48 1.99
CA ALA A 17 -0.17 7.30 2.80
C ALA A 17 -1.57 6.74 2.47
N ALA A 18 -2.56 7.60 2.23
CA ALA A 18 -3.91 7.17 1.84
C ALA A 18 -3.91 6.44 0.49
N VAL A 19 -3.15 6.95 -0.50
CA VAL A 19 -3.00 6.28 -1.80
C VAL A 19 -2.32 4.92 -1.64
N LEU A 20 -1.23 4.84 -0.88
CA LEU A 20 -0.55 3.57 -0.61
C LEU A 20 -1.47 2.56 0.10
N PHE A 21 -2.25 3.03 1.08
CA PHE A 21 -3.21 2.20 1.79
C PHE A 21 -4.29 1.64 0.85
N ALA A 22 -4.81 2.47 -0.06
CA ALA A 22 -5.77 2.04 -1.07
C ALA A 22 -5.19 0.98 -2.01
N ILE A 23 -3.93 1.14 -2.45
CA ILE A 23 -3.23 0.15 -3.27
C ILE A 23 -3.06 -1.16 -2.49
N LEU A 24 -2.53 -1.11 -1.27
CA LEU A 24 -2.25 -2.28 -0.44
C LEU A 24 -3.52 -3.05 -0.04
N THR A 25 -4.66 -2.35 0.07
CA THR A 25 -5.95 -2.94 0.42
C THR A 25 -6.77 -3.34 -0.81
N SER A 26 -6.24 -3.14 -2.02
CA SER A 26 -6.92 -3.51 -3.25
C SER A 26 -7.06 -5.03 -3.41
N SER A 27 -8.08 -5.45 -4.16
CA SER A 27 -8.27 -6.87 -4.49
C SER A 27 -7.11 -7.42 -5.32
N GLU A 28 -6.53 -6.62 -6.21
CA GLU A 28 -5.41 -7.03 -7.07
C GLU A 28 -4.19 -7.45 -6.25
N VAL A 29 -3.77 -6.65 -5.26
CA VAL A 29 -2.64 -7.01 -4.38
C VAL A 29 -2.94 -8.28 -3.59
N ARG A 30 -4.19 -8.42 -3.09
CA ARG A 30 -4.62 -9.61 -2.35
C ARG A 30 -4.63 -10.87 -3.22
N ASP A 31 -5.07 -10.76 -4.46
CA ASP A 31 -5.15 -11.88 -5.40
C ASP A 31 -3.74 -12.35 -5.80
N VAL A 32 -2.82 -11.40 -6.08
CA VAL A 32 -1.41 -11.71 -6.36
C VAL A 32 -0.76 -12.44 -5.17
N LEU A 33 -0.94 -11.94 -3.95
CA LEU A 33 -0.42 -12.59 -2.73
C LEU A 33 -1.02 -13.99 -2.54
N THR A 34 -2.33 -14.13 -2.77
CA THR A 34 -3.03 -15.42 -2.64
C THR A 34 -2.52 -16.43 -3.67
N GLN A 35 -2.30 -15.99 -4.92
CA GLN A 35 -1.74 -16.82 -5.97
C GLN A 35 -0.32 -17.26 -5.63
N MET A 36 0.54 -16.35 -5.18
CA MET A 36 1.91 -16.69 -4.77
C MET A 36 1.94 -17.77 -3.67
N VAL A 37 1.06 -17.67 -2.67
CA VAL A 37 0.95 -18.68 -1.62
C VAL A 37 0.42 -20.01 -2.18
N THR A 38 -0.58 -19.96 -3.06
CA THR A 38 -1.17 -21.16 -3.69
C THR A 38 -0.13 -21.90 -4.54
N ASP A 39 0.62 -21.17 -5.36
CA ASP A 39 1.69 -21.71 -6.21
C ASP A 39 2.79 -22.36 -5.35
N ALA A 40 3.20 -21.69 -4.27
CA ALA A 40 4.19 -22.23 -3.34
C ALA A 40 3.71 -23.54 -2.69
N LEU A 41 2.45 -23.60 -2.27
CA LEU A 41 1.86 -24.81 -1.68
C LEU A 41 1.67 -25.95 -2.69
N GLN A 42 1.40 -25.64 -3.97
CA GLN A 42 1.26 -26.64 -5.03
C GLN A 42 2.61 -27.20 -5.50
N SER A 43 3.68 -26.40 -5.45
CA SER A 43 5.03 -26.82 -5.86
C SER A 43 5.74 -27.74 -4.85
N GLY A 44 5.27 -27.80 -3.61
CA GLY A 44 5.90 -28.53 -2.50
C GLY A 44 5.30 -29.91 -2.18
N GLY A 45 4.28 -30.36 -2.92
CA GLY A 45 3.69 -31.70 -2.84
C GLY A 45 4.03 -32.53 -4.07
#